data_AF-R9A8I7-F1
#
_entry.id   AF-R9A8I7-F1
#
_cell.length_a   1.000
_cell.length_b   1.000
_cell.length_c   1.000
_cell.angle_alpha   90.00
_cell.angle_beta   90.00
_cell.angle_gamma   90.00
#
_symmetry.space_group_name_H-M   'P 1'
#
loop_
_entity.id
_entity.type
_entity.pdbx_description
1 polymer ?
#
loop_
_entity_poly.entity_id
_entity_poly.type
_entity_poly.pdbx_seq_one_letter_code
_entity_poly.pdbx_strand_id
1 'polypeptide(L)' 'MNRNESIELVLLEKEELNSSYQQGDFVAVPNTKTKFFRTFLPWQLVRFLWINIRMMLMILKSHR' A
#
# COMPACT_ATOMS: atom_id res chain seq x y z
N MET A 1 -18.48 3.13 -41.95
CA MET A 1 -17.56 2.43 -41.05
C MET A 1 -17.63 0.95 -41.39
N ASN A 2 -16.49 0.35 -41.77
CA ASN A 2 -16.43 -1.06 -42.12
C ASN A 2 -16.51 -1.92 -40.84
N ARG A 3 -17.19 -3.08 -40.86
CA ARG A 3 -17.28 -3.97 -39.70
C ARG A 3 -15.91 -4.35 -39.15
N ASN A 4 -14.92 -4.48 -40.02
CA ASN A 4 -13.55 -4.82 -39.65
C ASN A 4 -12.87 -3.69 -38.87
N GLU A 5 -13.11 -2.44 -39.26
CA GLU A 5 -12.58 -1.22 -38.63
C GLU A 5 -13.13 -1.05 -37.21
N SER A 6 -14.43 -1.32 -37.01
CA SER A 6 -15.03 -1.30 -35.67
C SER A 6 -14.50 -2.41 -34.74
N ILE A 7 -14.15 -3.58 -35.28
CA ILE A 7 -13.58 -4.67 -34.48
C ILE A 7 -12.16 -4.32 -34.04
N GLU A 8 -11.36 -3.71 -34.93
CA GLU A 8 -10.00 -3.27 -34.65
C GLU A 8 -9.96 -2.20 -33.56
N LEU A 9 -10.85 -1.21 -33.62
CA LEU A 9 -10.98 -0.16 -32.61
C LEU A 9 -11.31 -0.74 -31.22
N VAL A 10 -12.23 -1.71 -31.16
CA VAL A 10 -12.60 -2.37 -29.89
C VAL A 10 -11.44 -3.21 -29.33
N LEU A 11 -10.60 -3.81 -30.19
CA LEU A 11 -9.42 -4.56 -29.76
C LEU A 11 -8.34 -3.63 -29.22
N LEU A 12 -8.09 -2.50 -29.89
CA LEU A 12 -7.15 -1.48 -29.41
C LEU A 12 -7.58 -0.88 -28.07
N GLU A 13 -8.86 -0.56 -27.90
CA GLU A 13 -9.40 -0.08 -26.63
C GLU A 13 -9.22 -1.11 -25.51
N LYS A 14 -9.39 -2.41 -25.81
CA LYS A 14 -9.14 -3.49 -24.85
C LYS A 14 -7.66 -3.65 -24.50
N GLU A 15 -6.75 -3.49 -25.45
CA GLU A 15 -5.30 -3.54 -25.19
C GLU A 15 -4.84 -2.35 -24.34
N GLU A 16 -5.32 -1.15 -24.64
CA GLU A 16 -5.04 0.07 -23.88
C GLU A 16 -5.56 -0.07 -22.44
N LEU A 17 -6.80 -0.55 -22.28
CA LEU A 17 -7.38 -0.85 -20.97
C LEU A 17 -6.53 -1.88 -20.23
N ASN A 18 -6.12 -2.97 -20.90
CA ASN A 18 -5.27 -3.99 -20.29
C ASN A 18 -3.96 -3.40 -19.76
N SER A 19 -3.26 -2.58 -20.57
CA SER A 19 -2.01 -1.94 -20.18
C SER A 19 -2.15 -1.01 -18.96
N SER A 20 -3.29 -0.36 -18.80
CA SER A 20 -3.60 0.53 -17.67
C SER A 20 -3.84 -0.22 -16.35
N TYR A 21 -4.34 -1.46 -16.41
CA TYR A 21 -4.55 -2.33 -15.25
C TYR A 21 -3.47 -3.40 -15.08
N GLN A 22 -2.48 -3.48 -15.98
CA GLN A 22 -1.28 -4.25 -15.74
C GLN A 22 -0.68 -3.68 -14.46
N GLN A 23 -0.62 -4.53 -13.43
CA GLN A 23 -0.02 -4.22 -12.15
C GLN A 23 1.47 -4.00 -12.39
N GLY A 24 1.85 -2.79 -12.83
CA GLY A 24 3.21 -2.34 -12.74
C GLY A 24 3.64 -2.52 -11.29
N ASP A 25 4.84 -3.01 -11.09
CA ASP A 25 5.41 -3.43 -9.82
C ASP A 25 5.70 -2.23 -8.88
N PHE A 26 4.78 -1.27 -8.82
CA PHE A 26 4.83 -0.02 -8.06
C PHE A 26 4.58 -0.23 -6.57
N VAL A 27 4.27 -1.46 -6.15
CA VAL A 27 4.15 -1.77 -4.73
C VAL A 27 5.56 -1.84 -4.17
N ALA A 28 5.91 -0.86 -3.34
CA ALA A 28 7.18 -0.86 -2.62
C ALA A 28 7.30 -2.16 -1.80
N VAL A 29 8.08 -3.11 -2.31
CA VAL A 29 8.31 -4.38 -1.62
C VAL A 29 9.12 -4.09 -0.36
N PRO A 30 8.66 -4.53 0.82
CA PRO A 30 9.37 -4.25 2.05
C PRO A 30 10.74 -4.92 2.01
N ASN A 31 11.78 -4.08 2.16
CA ASN A 31 13.16 -4.52 2.27
C ASN A 31 13.31 -5.53 3.44
N THR A 32 14.26 -6.45 3.35
CA THR A 32 14.55 -7.46 4.40
C THR A 32 14.76 -6.84 5.77
N LYS A 33 15.35 -5.64 5.83
CA LYS A 33 15.48 -4.85 7.07
C LYS A 33 14.12 -4.47 7.66
N THR A 34 13.20 -3.99 6.83
CA THR A 34 11.82 -3.64 7.23
C THR A 34 11.07 -4.87 7.75
N LYS A 35 11.30 -6.04 7.15
CA LYS A 35 10.74 -7.31 7.63
C LYS A 35 11.32 -7.70 9.00
N PHE A 36 12.64 -7.54 9.21
CA PHE A 36 13.29 -7.85 10.50
C PHE A 36 12.76 -6.99 11.65
N PHE A 37 12.64 -5.67 11.48
CA PHE A 37 12.03 -4.81 12.50
C PHE A 37 10.54 -5.13 12.75
N ARG A 38 9.86 -5.72 11.76
CA ARG A 38 8.47 -6.17 11.93
C ARG A 38 8.38 -7.47 12.74
N THR A 39 9.35 -8.38 12.63
CA THR A 39 9.35 -9.67 13.33
C THR A 39 10.10 -9.67 14.67
N PHE A 40 10.94 -8.67 14.93
CA PHE A 40 11.72 -8.59 16.16
C PHE A 40 10.83 -8.23 17.37
N LEU A 41 10.44 -9.25 18.15
CA LEU A 41 9.53 -9.14 19.30
C LEU A 41 9.96 -8.09 20.35
N PRO A 42 11.24 -7.95 20.74
CA PRO A 42 11.64 -6.91 21.68
C PRO A 42 11.35 -5.49 21.17
N TRP A 43 11.56 -5.23 19.89
CA TRP A 43 11.24 -3.93 19.29
C TRP A 43 9.74 -3.71 19.12
N GLN A 44 8.97 -4.76 18.86
CA GLN A 44 7.50 -4.67 18.86
C GLN A 44 6.97 -4.27 20.24
N LEU A 45 7.52 -4.83 21.33
CA LEU A 45 7.14 -4.45 22.70
C LEU A 45 7.50 -3.01 23.04
N VAL A 46 8.68 -2.54 22.64
CA VAL A 46 9.09 -1.13 22.82
C VAL A 46 8.15 -0.19 22.06
N ARG A 47 7.81 -0.49 20.81
CA ARG A 47 6.87 0.32 20.02
C ARG A 47 5.46 0.30 20.61
N PHE A 48 5.00 -0.85 21.09
CA PHE A 48 3.72 -0.98 21.78
C PHE A 48 3.68 -0.07 23.01
N LEU A 49 4.69 -0.17 23.88
CA LEU A 49 4.77 0.65 25.08
C LEU A 49 4.82 2.15 24.75
N TRP A 50 5.63 2.55 23.78
CA TRP A 50 5.76 3.95 23.35
C TRP A 50 4.43 4.55 22.88
N ILE A 51 3.69 3.83 22.04
CA ILE A 51 2.38 4.29 21.53
C ILE A 51 1.38 4.44 22.68
N ASN A 52 1.32 3.45 23.58
CA ASN A 52 0.41 3.48 24.73
C ASN A 52 0.74 4.64 25.68
N ILE A 53 2.02 4.88 25.97
CA ILE A 53 2.47 6.03 26.78
C ILE A 53 2.06 7.34 26.11
N ARG A 54 2.30 7.50 24.80
CA ARG A 54 1.95 8.74 24.09
C ARG A 54 0.45 9.02 24.12
N MET A 55 -0.37 7.99 23.97
CA MET A 55 -1.83 8.09 24.10
C MET A 55 -2.23 8.52 25.52
N MET A 56 -1.66 7.89 26.55
CA MET A 56 -1.89 8.27 27.95
C MET A 56 -1.53 9.73 28.21
N LEU A 57 -0.37 10.19 27.72
CA LEU A 57 0.06 11.58 27.86
C LEU A 57 -0.88 12.55 27.15
N MET A 58 -1.39 12.19 25.98
CA MET A 58 -2.36 13.02 25.25
C MET A 58 -3.66 13.16 26.02
N ILE A 59 -4.18 12.06 26.59
CA ILE A 59 -5.39 12.05 27.42
C ILE A 59 -5.16 12.88 28.70
N LEU A 60 -4.03 12.69 29.38
CA LEU A 60 -3.69 13.42 30.59
C LEU A 60 -3.57 14.92 30.34
N LYS A 61 -2.95 15.32 29.21
CA LYS A 61 -2.85 16.71 28.78
C LYS A 61 -4.21 17.30 28.41
N SER A 62 -5.12 16.51 27.86
CA SER A 62 -6.46 16.99 27.47
C SER A 62 -7.40 17.20 28.65
N HIS A 63 -7.16 16.53 29.78
CA HIS A 63 -8.00 16.61 30.97
C HIS A 63 -7.60 17.71 31.96
N ARG A 64 -6.48 18.39 31.73
CA ARG A 64 -6.00 19.53 32.53
C ARG A 64 -6.01 20.80 31.67
#